data_AF-A0A7S3ZUH2-F1
#
_entry.id   AF-A0A7S3ZUH2-F1
#
_cell.length_a   1.000
_cell.length_b   1.000
_cell.length_c   1.000
_cell.angle_alpha   90.00
_cell.angle_beta   90.00
_cell.angle_gamma   90.00
#
_symmetry.space_group_name_H-M   'P 1'
#
loop_
_entity.id
_entity.type
_entity.pdbx_description
1 polymer ?
#
loop_
_entity_poly.entity_id
_entity_poly.type
_entity_poly.pdbx_seq_one_letter_code
_entity_poly.pdbx_strand_id
1 'polypeptide(L)'
;KILFAEAEENNLGDNAFDERWDRWFSCSLCEQEYHGVTRCALGWACWKTYVGRPEGDWARGAAMMALGNGLYNAKHYEDAFAVKEAELAMLRRLGDSEENILIVQGNLACTYGELKRLDEALSLRRDVYSRRLKLNGEEHSSTIRAANNYASSLL
;
A
#
# COMPACT_ATOMS: atom_id res chain seq x y z
N LYS A 1 20.39 19.55 -6.32
CA LYS A 1 20.41 20.03 -4.92
C LYS A 1 19.23 19.48 -4.09
N ILE A 2 18.76 18.26 -4.35
CA ILE A 2 17.70 17.60 -3.55
C ILE A 2 18.32 16.62 -2.52
N LEU A 3 19.53 16.13 -2.79
CA LEU A 3 20.25 15.13 -2.00
C LEU A 3 20.65 15.54 -0.57
N PHE A 4 20.64 16.84 -0.22
CA PHE A 4 21.03 17.28 1.13
C PHE A 4 19.87 17.28 2.13
N ALA A 5 18.61 17.30 1.68
CA ALA A 5 17.44 17.27 2.55
C ALA A 5 17.04 15.82 2.96
N GLU A 6 17.51 14.82 2.21
CA GLU A 6 17.14 13.40 2.39
C GLU A 6 17.77 12.77 3.66
N ALA A 7 18.86 13.35 4.19
CA ALA A 7 19.53 12.85 5.39
C ALA A 7 18.92 13.38 6.72
N GLU A 8 18.20 14.51 6.68
CA GLU A 8 17.59 15.12 7.88
C GLU A 8 16.28 14.46 8.29
N GLU A 9 15.62 13.72 7.39
CA GLU A 9 14.33 13.07 7.68
C GLU A 9 14.45 11.92 8.68
N ASN A 10 15.65 11.35 8.87
CA ASN A 10 15.91 10.24 9.79
C ASN A 10 15.99 10.66 11.27
N ASN A 11 15.96 11.96 11.58
CA ASN A 11 16.11 12.51 12.93
C ASN A 11 14.98 13.50 13.31
N LEU A 12 13.86 13.49 12.59
CA LEU A 12 12.71 14.35 12.91
C LEU A 12 11.92 13.74 14.08
N GLY A 13 11.42 14.60 14.98
CA GLY A 13 10.43 14.19 15.98
C GLY A 13 9.07 13.88 15.33
N ASP A 14 8.27 13.04 15.99
CA ASP A 14 7.04 12.43 15.46
C ASP A 14 6.10 13.41 14.72
N ASN A 15 5.79 14.58 15.30
CA ASN A 15 4.91 15.58 14.64
C ASN A 15 5.49 16.15 13.33
N ALA A 16 6.80 16.38 13.27
CA ALA A 16 7.44 16.92 12.07
C ALA A 16 7.61 15.85 10.98
N PHE A 17 7.58 14.58 11.38
CA PHE A 17 7.54 13.44 10.48
C PHE A 17 6.14 13.29 9.86
N ASP A 18 5.07 13.35 10.66
CA ASP A 18 3.68 13.24 10.19
C ASP A 18 3.33 14.35 9.18
N GLU A 19 3.62 15.62 9.48
CA GLU A 19 3.34 16.74 8.56
C GLU A 19 4.08 16.60 7.22
N ARG A 20 5.29 16.03 7.24
CA ARG A 20 6.08 15.80 6.01
C ARG A 20 5.68 14.52 5.30
N TRP A 21 5.08 13.57 5.99
CA TRP A 21 4.54 12.37 5.40
C TRP A 21 3.31 12.69 4.54
N ASP A 22 2.42 13.52 5.05
CA ASP A 22 1.15 13.87 4.40
C ASP A 22 1.31 14.52 3.02
N ARG A 23 2.42 15.23 2.81
CA ARG A 23 2.74 15.87 1.51
C ARG A 23 2.80 14.90 0.33
N TRP A 24 3.02 13.61 0.60
CA TRP A 24 3.05 12.56 -0.43
C TRP A 24 1.66 12.14 -0.90
N PHE A 25 0.62 12.51 -0.16
CA PHE A 25 -0.74 12.03 -0.35
C PHE A 25 -1.72 13.16 -0.69
N SER A 26 -1.51 14.35 -0.13
CA SER A 26 -2.41 15.50 -0.33
C SER A 26 -1.66 16.79 -0.69
N CYS A 27 -2.37 17.69 -1.38
CA CYS A 27 -1.90 19.03 -1.68
C CYS A 27 -2.10 19.96 -0.49
N SER A 28 -1.05 20.62 0.00
CA SER A 28 -1.14 21.52 1.16
C SER A 28 -1.92 22.82 0.90
N LEU A 29 -2.28 23.11 -0.35
CA LEU A 29 -3.03 24.33 -0.72
C LEU A 29 -4.53 24.10 -0.84
N CYS A 30 -4.93 22.95 -1.40
CA CYS A 30 -6.34 22.64 -1.64
C CYS A 30 -6.84 21.41 -0.87
N GLU A 31 -5.96 20.76 -0.10
CA GLU A 31 -6.23 19.60 0.76
C GLU A 31 -6.77 18.37 0.01
N GLN A 32 -6.73 18.38 -1.32
CA GLN A 32 -7.15 17.25 -2.14
C GLN A 32 -6.06 16.19 -2.21
N GLU A 33 -6.49 14.93 -2.21
CA GLU A 33 -5.60 13.80 -2.47
C GLU A 33 -5.10 13.80 -3.93
N TYR A 34 -3.87 13.34 -4.13
CA TYR A 34 -3.36 13.14 -5.47
C TYR A 34 -3.95 11.87 -6.10
N HIS A 35 -4.26 11.96 -7.39
CA HIS A 35 -4.82 10.86 -8.17
C HIS A 35 -4.05 10.62 -9.48
N GLY A 36 -4.33 9.48 -10.13
CA GLY A 36 -3.78 9.12 -11.44
C GLY A 36 -2.25 9.22 -11.52
N VAL A 37 -1.76 9.87 -12.58
CA VAL A 37 -0.33 10.02 -12.87
C VAL A 37 0.43 10.79 -11.78
N THR A 38 -0.20 11.78 -11.15
CA THR A 38 0.42 12.56 -10.07
C THR A 38 0.67 11.69 -8.84
N ARG A 39 -0.30 10.85 -8.48
CA ARG A 39 -0.15 9.90 -7.37
C ARG A 39 0.97 8.89 -7.63
N CYS A 40 1.09 8.41 -8.87
CA CYS A 40 2.17 7.51 -9.27
C CYS A 40 3.55 8.18 -9.14
N ALA A 41 3.70 9.40 -9.68
CA ALA A 41 4.95 10.15 -9.60
C ALA A 41 5.37 10.42 -8.15
N LEU A 42 4.42 10.80 -7.29
CA LEU A 42 4.69 11.02 -5.87
C LEU A 42 4.98 9.72 -5.11
N GLY A 43 4.34 8.61 -5.45
CA GLY A 43 4.68 7.29 -4.91
C GLY A 43 6.13 6.89 -5.23
N TRP A 44 6.59 7.15 -6.45
CA TRP A 44 8.00 6.96 -6.83
C TRP A 44 8.97 7.85 -6.05
N ALA A 45 8.63 9.13 -5.90
CA ALA A 45 9.46 10.06 -5.15
C ALA A 45 9.53 9.67 -3.66
N CYS A 46 8.38 9.34 -3.05
CA CYS A 46 8.27 8.84 -1.68
C CYS A 46 9.14 7.59 -1.48
N TRP A 47 9.03 6.60 -2.36
CA TRP A 47 9.87 5.40 -2.31
C TRP A 47 11.36 5.72 -2.38
N LYS A 48 11.79 6.59 -3.31
CA LYS A 48 13.20 6.98 -3.42
C LYS A 48 13.74 7.65 -2.15
N THR A 49 12.89 8.39 -1.43
CA THR A 49 13.26 9.02 -0.16
C THR A 49 13.45 7.99 0.96
N TYR A 50 12.59 6.96 1.05
CA TYR A 50 12.59 6.04 2.20
C TYR A 50 13.21 4.65 1.94
N VAL A 51 13.57 4.31 0.69
CA VAL A 51 14.12 2.99 0.35
C VAL A 51 15.39 2.63 1.12
N GLY A 52 16.20 3.63 1.51
CA GLY A 52 17.44 3.43 2.26
C GLY A 52 17.26 3.11 3.74
N ARG A 53 16.04 3.24 4.28
CA ARG A 53 15.75 2.99 5.70
C ARG A 53 15.73 1.49 6.02
N PRO A 54 15.86 1.09 7.30
CA PRO A 54 15.70 -0.31 7.71
C PRO A 54 14.37 -0.90 7.27
N GLU A 55 14.31 -2.20 7.00
CA GLU A 55 13.06 -2.85 6.53
C GLU A 55 11.93 -2.77 7.55
N GLY A 56 12.24 -2.76 8.85
CA GLY A 56 11.27 -2.57 9.94
C GLY A 56 10.86 -1.12 10.17
N ASP A 57 11.40 -0.17 9.40
CA ASP A 57 10.96 1.22 9.48
C ASP A 57 9.60 1.38 8.78
N TRP A 58 8.63 1.90 9.52
CA TRP A 58 7.28 2.13 9.02
C TRP A 58 7.26 2.97 7.74
N ALA A 59 8.11 4.01 7.65
CA ALA A 59 8.15 4.91 6.50
C ALA A 59 8.55 4.16 5.23
N ARG A 60 9.47 3.19 5.34
CA ARG A 60 9.88 2.36 4.21
C ARG A 60 8.74 1.48 3.73
N GLY A 61 8.05 0.80 4.65
CA GLY A 61 6.88 -0.02 4.33
C GLY A 61 5.77 0.80 3.69
N ALA A 62 5.40 1.91 4.32
CA ALA A 62 4.35 2.78 3.84
C ALA A 62 4.70 3.46 2.48
N ALA A 63 5.98 3.73 2.22
CA ALA A 63 6.43 4.26 0.93
C ALA A 63 6.35 3.20 -0.18
N MET A 64 6.67 1.94 0.15
CA MET A 64 6.51 0.80 -0.75
C MET A 64 5.03 0.59 -1.12
N MET A 65 4.14 0.65 -0.13
CA MET A 65 2.68 0.63 -0.34
C MET A 65 2.22 1.77 -1.25
N ALA A 66 2.70 2.99 -1.00
CA ALA A 66 2.35 4.17 -1.79
C ALA A 66 2.79 4.04 -3.26
N LEU A 67 4.00 3.52 -3.50
CA LEU A 67 4.49 3.20 -4.84
C LEU A 67 3.60 2.16 -5.52
N GLY A 68 3.32 1.03 -4.86
CA GLY A 68 2.49 -0.04 -5.40
C GLY A 68 1.07 0.43 -5.77
N ASN A 69 0.46 1.27 -4.93
CA ASN A 69 -0.86 1.86 -5.19
C ASN A 69 -0.81 2.91 -6.31
N GLY A 70 0.24 3.74 -6.36
CA GLY A 70 0.45 4.70 -7.42
C GLY A 70 0.58 4.05 -8.80
N LEU A 71 1.40 3.00 -8.90
CA LEU A 71 1.56 2.19 -10.11
C LEU A 71 0.25 1.57 -10.57
N TYR A 72 -0.52 0.99 -9.62
CA TYR A 72 -1.83 0.41 -9.90
C TYR A 72 -2.80 1.45 -10.48
N ASN A 73 -2.88 2.64 -9.88
CA ASN A 73 -3.76 3.71 -10.35
C ASN A 73 -3.34 4.27 -11.72
N ALA A 74 -2.05 4.22 -12.03
CA ALA A 74 -1.51 4.55 -13.35
C ALA A 74 -1.58 3.39 -14.36
N LYS A 75 -2.21 2.26 -13.99
CA LYS A 75 -2.38 1.06 -14.82
C LYS A 75 -1.09 0.34 -15.19
N HIS A 76 -0.02 0.55 -14.44
CA HIS A 76 1.21 -0.22 -14.52
C HIS A 76 1.08 -1.46 -13.62
N TYR A 77 0.22 -2.40 -14.03
CA TYR A 77 -0.22 -3.50 -13.15
C TYR A 77 0.90 -4.51 -12.86
N GLU A 78 1.78 -4.77 -13.82
CA GLU A 78 2.94 -5.66 -13.65
C GLU A 78 3.94 -5.10 -12.65
N ASP A 79 4.24 -3.80 -12.73
CA ASP A 79 5.13 -3.13 -11.77
C ASP A 79 4.48 -3.05 -10.39
N ALA A 80 3.19 -2.73 -10.33
CA ALA A 80 2.43 -2.72 -9.08
C ALA A 80 2.42 -4.11 -8.42
N PHE A 81 2.30 -5.16 -9.23
CA PHE A 81 2.36 -6.55 -8.76
C PHE A 81 3.71 -6.86 -8.14
N ALA A 82 4.80 -6.55 -8.83
CA ALA A 82 6.15 -6.79 -8.35
C ALA A 82 6.43 -6.06 -7.02
N VAL A 83 5.99 -4.81 -6.88
CA VAL A 83 6.14 -4.05 -5.64
C VAL A 83 5.32 -4.66 -4.51
N LYS A 84 4.05 -5.02 -4.74
CA LYS A 84 3.17 -5.59 -3.69
C LYS A 84 3.63 -6.99 -3.25
N GLU A 85 4.18 -7.81 -4.15
CA GLU A 85 4.80 -9.10 -3.80
C GLU A 85 6.03 -8.90 -2.91
N ALA A 86 6.90 -7.96 -3.26
CA ALA A 86 8.08 -7.67 -2.47
C ALA A 86 7.73 -7.07 -1.09
N GLU A 87 6.68 -6.24 -1.02
CA GLU A 87 6.13 -5.71 0.23
C GLU A 87 5.60 -6.84 1.12
N LEU A 88 4.78 -7.74 0.56
CA LEU A 88 4.24 -8.89 1.29
C LEU A 88 5.36 -9.81 1.80
N ALA A 89 6.39 -10.06 0.99
CA ALA A 89 7.54 -10.86 1.40
C ALA A 89 8.32 -10.20 2.54
N MET A 90 8.48 -8.87 2.51
CA MET A 90 9.11 -8.10 3.57
C MET A 90 8.30 -8.18 4.88
N LEU A 91 6.99 -7.90 4.84
CA LEU A 91 6.12 -7.95 6.02
C LEU A 91 6.15 -9.34 6.68
N ARG A 92 6.12 -10.41 5.89
CA ARG A 92 6.22 -11.80 6.38
C ARG A 92 7.58 -12.09 7.02
N ARG A 93 8.67 -11.61 6.44
CA ARG A 93 10.03 -11.79 7.00
C ARG A 93 10.19 -11.07 8.33
N LEU A 94 9.58 -9.89 8.47
CA LEU A 94 9.63 -9.09 9.69
C LEU A 94 8.64 -9.55 10.76
N GLY A 95 7.70 -10.44 10.41
CA GLY A 95 6.64 -10.86 11.32
C GLY A 95 5.68 -9.73 11.66
N ASP A 96 5.35 -8.87 10.68
CA ASP A 96 4.40 -7.77 10.86
C ASP A 96 2.99 -8.28 11.22
N SER A 97 2.15 -7.37 11.68
CA SER A 97 0.77 -7.64 12.04
C SER A 97 -0.02 -8.29 10.90
N GLU A 98 -0.90 -9.21 11.30
CA GLU A 98 -1.85 -9.87 10.42
C GLU A 98 -2.69 -8.85 9.61
N GLU A 99 -3.06 -7.74 10.24
CA GLU A 99 -3.84 -6.67 9.59
C GLU A 99 -3.06 -6.03 8.43
N ASN A 100 -1.77 -5.70 8.61
CA ASN A 100 -0.93 -5.15 7.55
C ASN A 100 -0.75 -6.14 6.40
N ILE A 101 -0.52 -7.41 6.72
CA ILE A 101 -0.42 -8.49 5.72
C ILE A 101 -1.72 -8.59 4.90
N LEU A 102 -2.88 -8.53 5.56
CA LEU A 102 -4.20 -8.60 4.89
C LEU A 102 -4.50 -7.37 4.03
N ILE A 103 -3.96 -6.19 4.35
CA ILE A 103 -4.04 -4.99 3.49
C ILE A 103 -3.30 -5.25 2.17
N VAL A 104 -2.03 -5.68 2.24
CA VAL A 104 -1.21 -5.91 1.04
C VAL A 104 -1.78 -7.05 0.19
N GLN A 105 -2.23 -8.13 0.81
CA GLN A 105 -2.90 -9.23 0.09
C GLN A 105 -4.18 -8.78 -0.63
N GLY A 106 -4.98 -7.91 -0.02
CA GLY A 106 -6.16 -7.33 -0.69
C GLY A 106 -5.77 -6.52 -1.92
N ASN A 107 -4.73 -5.68 -1.81
CA ASN A 107 -4.21 -4.87 -2.91
C ASN A 107 -3.59 -5.73 -4.02
N LEU A 108 -2.94 -6.83 -3.66
CA LEU A 108 -2.39 -7.82 -4.59
C LEU A 108 -3.53 -8.53 -5.34
N ALA A 109 -4.62 -8.89 -4.65
CA ALA A 109 -5.77 -9.52 -5.26
C ALA A 109 -6.48 -8.62 -6.29
N CYS A 110 -6.57 -7.31 -6.03
CA CYS A 110 -7.01 -6.34 -7.03
C CYS A 110 -6.10 -6.36 -8.27
N THR A 111 -4.78 -6.42 -8.05
CA THR A 111 -3.80 -6.45 -9.15
C THR A 111 -3.90 -7.73 -9.98
N TYR A 112 -4.14 -8.88 -9.36
CA TYR A 112 -4.44 -10.13 -10.07
C TYR A 112 -5.64 -9.98 -11.01
N GLY A 113 -6.71 -9.32 -10.57
CA GLY A 113 -7.91 -9.09 -11.39
C GLY A 113 -7.61 -8.26 -12.65
N GLU A 114 -6.82 -7.20 -12.51
CA GLU A 114 -6.41 -6.36 -13.65
C GLU A 114 -5.50 -7.11 -14.63
N LEU A 115 -4.62 -7.98 -14.11
CA LEU A 115 -3.77 -8.89 -14.88
C LEU A 115 -4.51 -10.11 -15.47
N LYS A 116 -5.84 -10.18 -15.35
CA LYS A 116 -6.70 -11.29 -15.84
C LYS A 116 -6.41 -12.64 -15.20
N ARG A 117 -5.79 -12.64 -14.02
CA ARG A 117 -5.51 -13.81 -13.18
C ARG A 117 -6.64 -14.01 -12.18
N LEU A 118 -7.83 -14.31 -12.71
CA LEU A 118 -9.09 -14.24 -11.97
C LEU A 118 -9.19 -15.30 -10.87
N ASP A 119 -8.65 -16.50 -11.10
CA ASP A 119 -8.67 -17.58 -10.11
C ASP A 119 -7.80 -17.23 -8.89
N GLU A 120 -6.61 -16.67 -9.12
CA GLU A 120 -5.74 -16.20 -8.03
C GLU A 120 -6.37 -15.01 -7.29
N ALA A 121 -6.98 -14.07 -8.02
CA ALA A 121 -7.69 -12.94 -7.43
C ALA A 121 -8.84 -13.42 -6.51
N LEU A 122 -9.67 -14.34 -7.00
CA LEU A 122 -10.80 -14.90 -6.28
C LEU A 122 -10.35 -15.65 -5.02
N SER A 123 -9.36 -16.54 -5.16
CA SER A 123 -8.83 -17.32 -4.05
C SER A 123 -8.26 -16.41 -2.96
N LEU A 124 -7.50 -15.38 -3.35
CA LEU A 124 -6.90 -14.45 -2.40
C LEU A 124 -7.94 -13.53 -1.75
N ARG A 125 -8.94 -13.03 -2.48
CA ARG A 125 -10.04 -12.24 -1.90
C ARG A 125 -10.84 -13.03 -0.88
N ARG A 126 -11.11 -14.31 -1.15
CA ARG A 126 -11.77 -15.21 -0.21
C ARG A 126 -10.96 -15.40 1.07
N ASP A 127 -9.65 -15.65 0.95
CA ASP A 127 -8.75 -15.79 2.10
C ASP A 127 -8.74 -14.52 2.95
N VAL A 128 -8.56 -13.36 2.31
CA VAL A 128 -8.54 -12.05 2.97
C VAL A 128 -9.85 -11.79 3.71
N TYR A 129 -11.00 -12.01 3.07
CA TYR A 129 -12.30 -11.87 3.74
C TYR A 129 -12.42 -12.81 4.95
N SER A 130 -12.10 -14.10 4.78
CA SER A 130 -12.22 -15.10 5.84
C SER A 130 -11.37 -14.76 7.06
N ARG A 131 -10.15 -14.25 6.83
CA ARG A 131 -9.22 -13.87 7.90
C ARG A 131 -9.62 -12.55 8.56
N ARG A 132 -10.06 -11.55 7.79
CA ARG A 132 -10.61 -10.28 8.34
C ARG A 132 -11.86 -10.50 9.17
N LEU A 133 -12.74 -11.41 8.74
CA LEU A 133 -13.93 -11.78 9.51
C LEU A 133 -13.56 -12.35 10.88
N LYS A 134 -12.54 -13.22 10.95
CA LYS A 134 -12.04 -13.79 12.21
C LYS A 134 -11.34 -12.75 13.09
N LEU A 135 -10.55 -11.87 12.48
CA LEU A 135 -9.72 -10.89 13.20
C LEU A 135 -10.54 -9.71 13.74
N ASN A 136 -11.40 -9.14 12.91
CA ASN A 136 -12.07 -7.86 13.18
C ASN A 136 -13.60 -7.99 13.38
N GLY A 137 -14.20 -9.14 13.06
CA GLY A 137 -15.65 -9.32 13.06
C GLY A 137 -16.34 -8.79 11.80
N GLU A 138 -17.66 -8.99 11.72
CA GLU A 138 -18.46 -8.71 10.51
C GLU A 138 -18.75 -7.22 10.28
N GLU A 139 -18.97 -6.45 11.35
CA GLU A 139 -19.34 -5.03 11.28
C GLU A 139 -18.13 -4.12 10.98
N HIS A 140 -16.91 -4.67 11.05
CA HIS A 140 -15.72 -3.88 10.83
C HIS A 140 -15.60 -3.45 9.36
N SER A 141 -15.31 -2.15 9.15
CA SER A 141 -15.27 -1.54 7.81
C SER A 141 -14.32 -2.25 6.85
N SER A 142 -13.20 -2.78 7.35
CA SER A 142 -12.24 -3.54 6.55
C SER A 142 -12.75 -4.93 6.15
N THR A 143 -13.54 -5.58 7.01
CA THR A 143 -14.22 -6.85 6.69
C THR A 143 -15.29 -6.65 5.64
N ILE A 144 -16.12 -5.61 5.78
CA ILE A 144 -17.15 -5.24 4.80
C ILE A 144 -16.52 -4.95 3.43
N ARG A 145 -15.42 -4.20 3.40
CA ARG A 145 -14.68 -3.93 2.15
C ARG A 145 -14.15 -5.22 1.50
N ALA A 146 -13.62 -6.14 2.30
CA ALA A 146 -13.14 -7.42 1.80
C ALA A 146 -14.29 -8.31 1.28
N ALA A 147 -15.45 -8.29 1.94
CA ALA A 147 -16.66 -8.97 1.47
C ALA A 147 -17.12 -8.44 0.10
N ASN A 148 -17.16 -7.12 -0.08
CA ASN A 148 -17.51 -6.50 -1.36
C ASN A 148 -16.54 -6.89 -2.48
N ASN A 149 -15.24 -6.90 -2.21
CA ASN A 149 -14.23 -7.32 -3.17
C ASN A 149 -14.37 -8.81 -3.53
N TYR A 150 -14.65 -9.67 -2.54
CA TYR A 150 -14.90 -11.07 -2.79
C TYR A 150 -16.17 -11.28 -3.63
N ALA A 151 -17.27 -10.62 -3.27
CA ALA A 151 -18.54 -10.70 -3.99
C ALA A 151 -18.42 -10.23 -5.45
N SER A 152 -17.67 -9.16 -5.73
CA SER A 152 -17.45 -8.67 -7.10
C SER A 152 -16.65 -9.62 -7.99
N SER A 153 -15.99 -10.62 -7.41
CA SER A 153 -15.25 -11.65 -8.15
C SER A 153 -16.09 -12.87 -8.52
N LEU A 154 -17.33 -12.92 -8.05
CA LEU A 154 -18.27 -14.02 -8.26
C LEU A 154 -19.31 -13.72 -9.37
N LEU A 155 -19.29 -12.50 -9.91
CA LEU A 155 -20.15 -12.02 -10.99
C LEU A 155 -19.41 -12.09 -12.33
#